data_AF-A0AAN9EGJ1-F1
#
_entry.id   AF-A0AAN9EGJ1-F1
#
_cell.length_a   1.000
_cell.length_b   1.000
_cell.length_c   1.000
_cell.angle_alpha   90.00
_cell.angle_beta   90.00
_cell.angle_gamma   90.00
#
_symmetry.space_group_name_H-M   'P 1'
#
loop_
_entity.id
_entity.type
_entity.pdbx_description
1 polymer ?
#
loop_
_entity_poly.entity_id
_entity_poly.type
_entity_poly.pdbx_seq_one_letter_code
_entity_poly.pdbx_strand_id
1 'polypeptide(L)'
;MRNTGRKIKDESDIVNAIGENHLLTSSLNPSCMYVVVRNVPHITWFSVSDSVDNFFQTNHPNHYIGHQAVYNANKYARLVRKSDKLHNWLDYYQLQSERHPDKKLTIRTGFCGLWGRKVDAVGTHPWAYASSEDSHCKV
;
A
#
# COMPACT_ATOMS: atom_id res chain seq x y z
N MET A 1 -44.07 -27.95 -9.66
CA MET A 1 -43.46 -27.01 -8.69
C MET A 1 -42.54 -27.64 -7.63
N ARG A 2 -42.40 -28.98 -7.53
CA ARG A 2 -41.51 -29.63 -6.52
C ARG A 2 -40.03 -29.78 -6.93
N ASN A 3 -39.73 -29.75 -8.24
CA ASN A 3 -38.36 -29.97 -8.74
C ASN A 3 -37.44 -28.75 -8.58
N THR A 4 -37.98 -27.54 -8.64
CA THR A 4 -37.17 -26.31 -8.56
C THR A 4 -36.60 -26.10 -7.16
N GLY A 5 -37.40 -26.34 -6.11
CA GLY A 5 -36.95 -26.21 -4.72
C GLY A 5 -35.91 -27.27 -4.31
N ARG A 6 -35.99 -28.48 -4.90
CA ARG A 6 -34.99 -29.53 -4.67
C ARG A 6 -33.66 -29.20 -5.34
N LYS A 7 -33.72 -28.69 -6.58
CA LYS A 7 -32.54 -28.22 -7.32
C LYS A 7 -31.80 -27.09 -6.60
N ILE A 8 -32.53 -26.10 -6.07
CA ILE A 8 -31.94 -24.97 -5.33
C ILE A 8 -31.24 -25.47 -4.06
N LYS A 9 -31.82 -26.47 -3.39
CA LYS A 9 -31.24 -27.05 -2.18
C LYS A 9 -29.97 -27.85 -2.48
N ASP A 10 -30.00 -28.68 -3.53
CA ASP A 10 -28.82 -29.44 -3.97
C ASP A 10 -27.67 -28.50 -4.39
N GLU A 11 -27.97 -27.40 -5.11
CA GLU A 11 -26.96 -26.39 -5.46
C GLU A 11 -26.42 -25.66 -4.22
N SER A 12 -27.26 -25.31 -3.25
CA SER A 12 -26.80 -24.68 -2.01
C SER A 12 -25.92 -25.60 -1.16
N ASP A 13 -26.26 -26.90 -1.12
CA ASP A 13 -25.51 -27.89 -0.35
C ASP A 13 -24.12 -28.14 -0.97
N ILE A 14 -24.01 -28.12 -2.31
CA ILE A 14 -22.74 -28.21 -3.04
C ILE A 14 -21.88 -26.97 -2.80
N VAL A 15 -22.45 -25.76 -2.86
CA VAL A 15 -21.71 -24.51 -2.63
C VAL A 15 -21.19 -24.45 -1.19
N ASN A 16 -22.00 -24.87 -0.22
CA ASN A 16 -21.58 -24.95 1.17
C ASN A 16 -20.45 -25.97 1.37
N ALA A 17 -20.56 -27.17 0.78
CA ALA A 17 -19.51 -28.19 0.86
C ALA A 17 -18.19 -27.73 0.21
N ILE A 18 -18.25 -27.02 -0.92
CA ILE A 18 -17.06 -26.42 -1.56
C ILE A 18 -16.47 -25.33 -0.64
N GLY A 19 -17.31 -24.49 -0.05
CA GLY A 19 -16.91 -23.46 0.90
C GLY A 19 -16.22 -24.04 2.13
N GLU A 20 -16.80 -25.06 2.76
CA GLU A 20 -16.23 -25.73 3.94
C GLU A 20 -14.86 -26.35 3.65
N ASN A 21 -14.73 -27.11 2.55
CA ASN A 21 -13.44 -27.71 2.15
C ASN A 21 -12.38 -26.64 1.84
N HIS A 22 -12.79 -25.53 1.20
CA HIS A 22 -11.89 -24.41 0.96
C HIS A 22 -11.46 -23.75 2.28
N LEU A 23 -12.37 -23.55 3.23
CA LEU A 23 -12.05 -22.97 4.55
C LEU A 23 -11.03 -23.82 5.31
N LEU A 24 -11.23 -25.14 5.34
CA LEU A 24 -10.31 -26.09 6.00
C LEU A 24 -8.93 -26.12 5.33
N THR A 25 -8.86 -26.03 4.00
CA THR A 25 -7.58 -25.99 3.25
C THR A 25 -6.90 -24.61 3.35
N SER A 26 -7.69 -23.55 3.50
CA SER A 26 -7.23 -22.17 3.66
C SER A 26 -6.76 -21.84 5.09
N SER A 27 -6.87 -22.77 6.03
CA SER A 27 -6.51 -22.63 7.46
C SER A 27 -5.05 -22.21 7.70
N LEU A 28 -4.17 -22.37 6.71
CA LEU A 28 -2.78 -21.87 6.76
C LEU A 28 -2.64 -20.40 6.37
N ASN A 29 -3.72 -19.72 6.00
CA ASN A 29 -3.67 -18.29 5.71
C ASN A 29 -3.63 -17.49 7.01
N PRO A 30 -2.65 -16.59 7.19
CA PRO A 30 -2.52 -15.79 8.41
C PRO A 30 -3.81 -15.04 8.76
N SER A 31 -4.65 -14.69 7.77
CA SER A 31 -5.91 -13.96 7.95
C SER A 31 -6.91 -14.61 8.90
N CYS A 32 -6.86 -15.92 9.15
CA CYS A 32 -7.77 -16.58 10.10
C CYS A 32 -7.37 -16.39 11.58
N MET A 33 -6.16 -15.91 11.85
CA MET A 33 -5.63 -15.73 13.21
C MET A 33 -5.70 -14.28 13.70
N TYR A 34 -5.99 -13.32 12.81
CA TYR A 34 -6.05 -11.89 13.16
C TYR A 34 -7.49 -11.41 13.21
N VAL A 35 -7.84 -10.72 14.30
CA VAL A 35 -9.11 -10.01 14.44
C VAL A 35 -8.87 -8.51 14.26
N VAL A 36 -9.67 -7.87 13.41
CA VAL A 36 -9.61 -6.42 13.21
C VAL A 36 -10.57 -5.73 14.17
N VAL A 37 -10.03 -5.05 15.17
CA VAL A 37 -10.79 -4.24 16.13
C VAL A 37 -10.84 -2.79 15.63
N ARG A 38 -12.02 -2.18 15.63
CA ARG A 38 -12.23 -0.78 15.23
C ARG A 38 -12.87 0.00 16.38
N ASN A 39 -12.75 1.34 16.34
CA ASN A 39 -13.37 2.25 17.31
C ASN A 39 -12.90 2.05 18.77
N VAL A 40 -11.59 1.93 18.97
CA VAL A 40 -11.00 1.86 20.31
C VAL A 40 -11.12 3.22 20.98
N PRO A 41 -11.64 3.31 22.22
CA PRO A 41 -11.73 4.57 22.94
C PRO A 41 -10.34 5.15 23.20
N HIS A 42 -10.17 6.43 22.87
CA HIS A 42 -8.92 7.13 23.12
C HIS A 42 -8.88 7.66 24.55
N ILE A 43 -7.96 7.13 25.37
CA ILE A 43 -7.74 7.57 26.75
C ILE A 43 -6.51 8.49 26.76
N THR A 44 -6.58 9.65 27.42
CA THR A 44 -5.53 10.69 27.34
C THR A 44 -4.21 10.33 28.05
N TRP A 45 -4.23 9.38 28.98
CA TRP A 45 -3.08 9.03 29.83
C TRP A 45 -2.30 7.80 29.36
N PHE A 46 -2.85 7.06 28.40
CA PHE A 46 -2.29 5.82 27.89
C PHE A 46 -2.24 5.87 26.37
N SER A 47 -1.24 5.24 25.75
CA SER A 47 -1.30 5.06 24.31
C SER A 47 -2.48 4.14 23.96
N VAL A 48 -3.01 4.27 22.75
CA VAL A 48 -4.06 3.35 22.25
C VAL A 48 -3.57 1.90 22.31
N SER A 49 -2.26 1.70 22.11
CA SER A 49 -1.60 0.39 22.18
C SER A 49 -1.67 -0.19 23.60
N ASP A 50 -1.28 0.59 24.62
CA ASP A 50 -1.30 0.16 26.03
C ASP A 50 -2.72 -0.14 26.51
N SER A 51 -3.70 0.67 26.10
CA SER A 51 -5.10 0.45 26.45
C SER A 51 -5.65 -0.85 25.85
N VAL A 52 -5.24 -1.19 24.63
CA VAL A 52 -5.64 -2.43 23.94
C VAL A 52 -4.95 -3.62 24.57
N ASP A 53 -3.64 -3.53 24.83
CA ASP A 53 -2.88 -4.58 25.51
C ASP A 53 -3.49 -4.93 26.86
N ASN A 54 -3.74 -3.93 27.71
CA ASN A 54 -4.30 -4.15 29.03
C ASN A 54 -5.71 -4.77 28.97
N PHE A 55 -6.54 -4.33 28.01
CA PHE A 55 -7.88 -4.89 27.81
C PHE A 55 -7.84 -6.37 27.43
N PHE A 56 -7.01 -6.75 26.46
CA PHE A 56 -6.94 -8.15 26.00
C PHE A 56 -6.21 -9.07 26.97
N GLN A 57 -5.18 -8.58 27.67
CA GLN A 57 -4.53 -9.35 28.74
C GLN A 57 -5.47 -9.61 29.91
N THR A 58 -6.32 -8.65 30.27
CA THR A 58 -7.29 -8.81 31.37
C THR A 58 -8.43 -9.76 30.99
N ASN A 59 -8.98 -9.66 29.78
CA ASN A 59 -10.16 -10.43 29.38
C ASN A 59 -9.82 -11.81 28.77
N HIS A 60 -8.69 -11.92 28.07
CA HIS A 60 -8.33 -13.11 27.29
C HIS A 60 -6.84 -13.50 27.44
N PRO A 61 -6.33 -13.73 28.66
CA PRO A 61 -4.90 -13.96 28.90
C PRO A 61 -4.34 -15.20 28.16
N ASN A 62 -5.16 -16.25 27.99
CA ASN A 62 -4.69 -17.52 27.41
C ASN A 62 -4.66 -17.55 25.87
N HIS A 63 -5.34 -16.61 25.21
CA HIS A 63 -5.45 -16.57 23.74
C HIS A 63 -4.82 -15.31 23.14
N TYR A 64 -4.35 -14.40 23.99
CA TYR A 64 -3.74 -13.15 23.55
C TYR A 64 -2.25 -13.35 23.26
N ILE A 65 -1.86 -13.16 22.01
CA ILE A 65 -0.45 -13.23 21.57
C ILE A 65 0.15 -11.82 21.49
N GLY A 66 -0.64 -10.85 21.01
CA GLY A 66 -0.22 -9.47 20.84
C GLY A 66 -1.16 -8.73 19.89
N HIS A 67 -0.90 -7.43 19.71
CA HIS A 67 -1.64 -6.60 18.78
C HIS A 67 -0.69 -5.73 17.94
N GLN A 68 -1.17 -5.32 16.76
CA GLN A 68 -0.47 -4.36 15.92
C GLN A 68 -1.37 -3.15 15.71
N ALA A 69 -0.99 -2.01 16.28
CA ALA A 69 -1.72 -0.76 16.08
C ALA A 69 -1.59 -0.28 14.63
N VAL A 70 -2.72 -0.03 13.98
CA VAL A 70 -2.76 0.50 12.62
C VAL A 70 -2.79 2.01 12.67
N TYR A 71 -1.69 2.63 12.24
CA TYR A 71 -1.56 4.09 12.15
C TYR A 71 -1.91 4.60 10.76
N ASN A 72 -2.33 5.87 10.67
CA ASN A 72 -2.60 6.53 9.39
C ASN A 72 -1.29 6.71 8.59
N ALA A 73 -0.96 5.72 7.77
CA ALA A 73 0.21 5.73 6.91
C ALA A 73 -0.04 6.41 5.55
N ASN A 74 -1.16 7.11 5.34
CA ASN A 74 -1.49 7.68 4.02
C ASN A 74 -0.46 8.70 3.53
N LYS A 75 0.09 9.53 4.43
CA LYS A 75 1.16 10.48 4.10
C LYS A 75 2.43 9.75 3.67
N TYR A 76 2.79 8.69 4.39
CA TYR A 76 3.94 7.85 4.07
C TYR A 76 3.76 7.12 2.74
N ALA A 77 2.58 6.53 2.51
CA ALA A 77 2.25 5.86 1.25
C ALA A 77 2.34 6.81 0.04
N ARG A 78 1.99 8.10 0.21
CA ARG A 78 2.19 9.11 -0.83
C ARG A 78 3.67 9.37 -1.10
N LEU A 79 4.50 9.46 -0.05
CA LEU A 79 5.94 9.67 -0.19
C LEU A 79 6.63 8.48 -0.87
N VAL A 80 6.29 7.25 -0.48
CA VAL A 80 6.81 6.02 -1.12
C VAL A 80 6.48 6.02 -2.61
N ARG A 81 5.23 6.30 -2.98
CA ARG A 81 4.83 6.38 -4.40
C ARG A 81 5.60 7.44 -5.19
N LYS A 82 5.87 8.60 -4.58
CA LYS A 82 6.69 9.65 -5.21
C LYS A 82 8.13 9.17 -5.43
N SER A 83 8.71 8.49 -4.43
CA SER A 83 10.04 7.90 -4.52
C SER A 83 10.12 6.84 -5.62
N ASP A 84 9.15 5.93 -5.70
CA ASP A 84 9.09 4.88 -6.72
C ASP A 84 8.99 5.47 -8.13
N LYS A 85 8.21 6.54 -8.29
CA LYS A 85 8.10 7.27 -9.57
C LYS A 85 9.44 7.87 -9.97
N LEU A 86 10.15 8.51 -9.04
CA LEU A 86 11.46 9.10 -9.30
C LEU A 86 12.49 8.03 -9.68
N HIS A 87 12.45 6.89 -9.01
CA HIS A 87 13.31 5.75 -9.32
C HIS A 87 13.05 5.21 -10.73
N ASN A 88 11.78 5.00 -11.10
CA ASN A 88 11.40 4.57 -12.45
C ASN A 88 11.85 5.57 -13.54
N TRP A 89 11.76 6.88 -13.27
CA TRP A 89 12.32 7.89 -14.18
C TRP A 89 13.84 7.78 -14.33
N LEU A 90 14.56 7.54 -13.24
CA LEU A 90 16.00 7.36 -13.26
C LEU A 90 16.38 6.14 -14.10
N ASP A 91 15.73 5.01 -13.87
CA ASP A 91 15.94 3.77 -14.62
C ASP A 91 15.66 3.97 -16.11
N TYR A 92 14.59 4.71 -16.45
CA TYR A 92 14.29 5.07 -17.84
C TYR A 92 15.45 5.86 -18.49
N TYR A 93 15.99 6.87 -17.80
CA TYR A 93 17.11 7.65 -18.33
C TYR A 93 18.39 6.84 -18.48
N GLN A 94 18.68 5.94 -17.52
CA GLN A 94 19.82 5.03 -17.59
C GLN A 94 19.70 4.09 -18.78
N LEU A 95 18.57 3.40 -18.93
CA LEU A 95 18.29 2.50 -20.07
C LEU A 95 18.35 3.24 -21.41
N GLN A 96 17.84 4.47 -21.47
CA GLN A 96 17.89 5.28 -22.69
C GLN A 96 19.32 5.69 -23.05
N SER A 97 20.18 5.91 -22.05
CA SER A 97 21.60 6.25 -22.23
C SER A 97 22.45 5.06 -22.70
N GLU A 98 22.16 3.85 -22.20
CA GLU A 98 22.83 2.61 -22.62
C GLU A 98 22.48 2.24 -24.07
N ARG A 99 21.22 2.48 -24.48
CA ARG A 99 20.74 2.15 -25.84
C ARG A 99 21.27 3.10 -26.92
N HIS A 100 21.56 4.35 -26.58
CA HIS A 100 21.98 5.37 -27.53
C HIS A 100 23.08 6.26 -26.92
N PRO A 101 24.35 5.78 -26.86
CA PRO A 101 25.47 6.55 -26.29
C PRO A 101 25.76 7.85 -27.05
N ASP A 102 25.38 7.90 -28.32
CA ASP A 102 25.57 9.00 -29.28
C ASP A 102 24.47 10.07 -29.23
N LYS A 103 23.31 9.80 -28.61
CA LYS A 103 22.21 10.77 -28.45
C LYS A 103 22.13 11.26 -27.02
N LYS A 104 22.92 12.29 -26.70
CA LYS A 104 22.86 12.98 -25.41
C LYS A 104 21.48 13.65 -25.24
N LEU A 105 20.65 13.10 -24.35
CA LEU A 105 19.34 13.65 -24.01
C LEU A 105 19.54 15.06 -23.46
N THR A 106 19.14 16.07 -24.23
CA THR A 106 19.25 17.48 -23.86
C THR A 106 17.88 18.01 -23.47
N ILE A 107 17.73 18.38 -22.21
CA ILE A 107 16.54 19.08 -21.69
C ILE A 107 16.75 20.59 -21.78
N ARG A 108 15.69 21.35 -22.05
CA ARG A 108 15.73 22.82 -22.05
C ARG A 108 15.36 23.36 -20.66
N THR A 109 16.15 24.28 -20.12
CA THR A 109 16.03 24.76 -18.71
C THR A 109 14.89 25.75 -18.44
N GLY A 110 14.01 26.08 -19.40
CA GLY A 110 12.98 27.10 -19.21
C GLY A 110 11.58 26.58 -18.88
N PHE A 111 10.63 27.51 -18.81
CA PHE A 111 9.24 27.25 -18.43
C PHE A 111 8.60 26.21 -19.38
N CYS A 112 8.08 25.12 -18.81
CA CYS A 112 7.55 23.94 -19.52
C CYS A 112 8.51 23.29 -20.55
N GLY A 113 9.83 23.49 -20.45
CA GLY A 113 10.80 22.88 -21.38
C GLY A 113 10.79 23.46 -22.80
N LEU A 114 10.06 24.56 -23.03
CA LEU A 114 9.95 25.19 -24.35
C LEU A 114 11.06 26.21 -24.61
N TRP A 115 11.47 26.96 -23.58
CA TRP A 115 12.44 28.05 -23.68
C TRP A 115 13.74 27.71 -22.92
N GLY A 116 14.87 28.36 -23.22
CA GLY A 116 16.12 28.18 -22.45
C GLY A 116 17.22 27.31 -23.08
N ARG A 117 18.38 27.27 -22.42
CA ARG A 117 19.59 26.53 -22.87
C ARG A 117 19.37 25.02 -22.80
N LYS A 118 19.97 24.29 -23.74
CA LYS A 118 20.03 22.82 -23.72
C LYS A 118 21.06 22.40 -22.67
N VAL A 119 20.63 21.62 -21.69
CA VAL A 119 21.45 21.02 -20.63
C VAL A 119 21.32 19.50 -20.70
N ASP A 120 22.40 18.81 -20.39
CA ASP A 120 22.41 17.35 -20.37
C ASP A 120 21.46 16.83 -19.28
N ALA A 121 20.50 16.00 -19.68
CA ALA A 121 19.51 15.41 -18.78
C ALA A 121 20.13 14.55 -17.68
N VAL A 122 21.27 13.92 -17.98
CA VAL A 122 22.00 13.02 -17.08
C VAL A 122 22.60 13.74 -15.87
N GLY A 123 23.07 14.98 -16.04
CA GLY A 123 23.69 15.74 -14.95
C GLY A 123 22.73 16.65 -14.19
N THR A 124 21.58 16.99 -14.78
CA THR A 124 20.82 18.15 -14.31
C THR A 124 19.66 17.77 -13.38
N HIS A 125 18.77 16.80 -13.66
CA HIS A 125 17.51 16.74 -12.90
C HIS A 125 16.93 15.34 -12.62
N PRO A 126 17.31 14.73 -11.49
CA PRO A 126 16.34 14.08 -10.60
C PRO A 126 15.86 15.03 -9.48
N TRP A 127 16.76 15.86 -8.95
CA TRP A 127 16.50 16.64 -7.73
C TRP A 127 15.66 17.92 -7.93
N ALA A 128 15.71 18.56 -9.11
CA ALA A 128 14.90 19.75 -9.36
C ALA A 128 13.44 19.43 -9.72
N TYR A 129 13.17 18.24 -10.27
CA TYR A 129 11.80 17.74 -10.44
C TYR A 129 11.18 17.44 -9.07
N ALA A 130 11.94 16.76 -8.19
CA ALA A 130 11.55 16.49 -6.81
C ALA A 130 11.31 17.78 -5.98
N SER A 131 12.14 18.81 -6.15
CA SER A 131 11.98 20.08 -5.44
C SER A 131 10.77 20.91 -5.88
N SER A 132 10.30 20.76 -7.13
CA SER A 132 9.13 21.52 -7.60
C SER A 132 7.80 20.99 -7.05
N GLU A 133 7.69 19.68 -6.81
CA GLU A 133 6.47 19.03 -6.30
C GLU A 133 6.29 19.11 -4.77
N ASP A 134 7.36 19.42 -4.01
CA ASP A 134 7.28 19.60 -2.55
C ASP A 134 6.63 20.93 -2.13
N SER A 135 6.60 21.92 -3.03
CA SER A 135 5.86 23.17 -2.87
C SER A 135 4.34 22.96 -2.70
N HIS A 136 3.82 21.83 -3.18
CA HIS A 136 2.40 21.47 -3.15
C HIS A 136 2.02 20.56 -1.97
N CYS A 137 2.96 20.24 -1.09
CA CYS A 137 2.73 19.45 0.14
C CYS A 137 2.98 20.25 1.42
N LYS A 138 2.64 21.55 1.41
CA LYS A 138 2.40 22.34 2.62
C LYS A 138 0.89 22.49 2.84
N VAL A 139 0.28 21.50 3.50
CA VAL A 139 -0.91 21.63 4.34
C VAL A 139 -0.74 20.67 5.51
#